data_AF-A0A0P6XKP2-F1
#
_entry.id   AF-A0A0P6XKP2-F1
#
_cell.length_a   1.000
_cell.length_b   1.000
_cell.length_c   1.000
_cell.angle_alpha   90.00
_cell.angle_beta   90.00
_cell.angle_gamma   90.00
#
_symmetry.space_group_name_H-M   'P 1'
#
loop_
_entity.id
_entity.type
_entity.pdbx_description
1 polymer ?
#
loop_
_entity_poly.entity_id
_entity_poly.type
_entity_poly.pdbx_seq_one_letter_code
_entity_poly.pdbx_strand_id
1 'polypeptide(L)' 'MRLIRNDPERNIHRWYVVGVQATLLDAWAVVCGWGSLRSGYERWRCIPCEDETHARRLAERIARRKIRRGYRFSAR' A
#
# COMPACT_ATOMS: atom_id res chain seq x y z
N MET A 1 -0.35 -4.11 -5.52
CA MET A 1 0.10 -5.14 -4.54
C MET A 1 -0.77 -5.07 -3.29
N ARG A 2 -1.28 -6.22 -2.81
CA ARG A 2 -2.08 -6.33 -1.58
C ARG A 2 -1.27 -7.02 -0.49
N LEU A 3 -1.26 -6.43 0.70
CA LEU A 3 -0.56 -6.92 1.88
C LEU A 3 -1.53 -7.02 3.06
N ILE A 4 -1.35 -8.02 3.91
CA ILE A 4 -2.10 -8.22 5.14
C ILE A 4 -1.12 -8.31 6.31
N ARG A 5 -1.50 -7.71 7.44
CA ARG A 5 -0.91 -8.00 8.74
C ARG A 5 -2.03 -8.39 9.70
N ASN A 6 -2.01 -9.66 10.09
CA ASN A 6 -2.92 -10.23 11.07
C ASN A 6 -2.09 -10.74 12.25
N ASP A 7 -2.28 -10.15 13.42
CA ASP A 7 -1.54 -10.41 14.66
C ASP A 7 -2.54 -10.21 15.82
N PRO A 8 -3.32 -11.27 16.15
CA PRO A 8 -4.44 -11.21 17.08
C PRO A 8 -4.00 -10.90 18.52
N GLU A 9 -2.84 -11.40 18.95
CA GLU A 9 -2.28 -11.16 20.29
C GLU A 9 -2.07 -9.66 20.56
N ARG A 10 -1.81 -8.89 19.50
CA ARG A 10 -1.62 -7.43 19.57
C ARG A 10 -2.83 -6.64 19.07
N ASN A 11 -3.96 -7.31 18.81
CA ASN A 11 -5.17 -6.73 18.23
C ASN A 11 -4.92 -5.97 16.90
N ILE A 12 -4.09 -6.56 16.02
CA ILE A 12 -3.75 -5.98 14.72
C ILE A 12 -4.41 -6.79 13.61
N HIS A 13 -5.38 -6.20 12.94
CA HIS A 13 -6.09 -6.79 11.80
C HIS A 13 -6.12 -5.77 10.66
N ARG A 14 -5.04 -5.69 9.88
CA ARG A 14 -4.85 -4.62 8.89
C ARG A 14 -4.62 -5.16 7.49
N TRP A 15 -5.21 -4.48 6.52
CA TRP A 15 -4.83 -4.60 5.12
C TRP A 15 -4.09 -3.35 4.66
N TYR A 16 -3.27 -3.51 3.64
CA TYR A 16 -2.57 -2.43 2.96
C TYR A 16 -2.50 -2.73 1.46
N VAL A 17 -2.77 -1.75 0.62
CA VAL A 17 -2.50 -1.84 -0.82
C VAL A 17 -1.55 -0.73 -1.22
N VAL A 18 -0.69 -1.04 -2.18
CA VAL A 18 0.16 -0.05 -2.85
C VAL A 18 0.19 -0.37 -4.34
N GLY A 19 0.01 0.65 -5.17
CA GLY A 19 -0.03 0.53 -6.63
C GLY A 19 0.53 1.78 -7.29
N VAL A 20 0.99 1.62 -8.53
CA VAL A 20 1.41 2.70 -9.41
C VAL A 20 0.26 2.99 -10.37
N GLN A 21 -0.02 4.26 -10.61
CA GLN A 21 -1.05 4.73 -11.55
C GLN A 21 -0.50 5.91 -12.35
N ALA A 22 -0.83 5.94 -13.64
CA ALA A 22 -0.78 7.19 -14.41
C ALA A 22 -1.89 8.12 -13.90
N THR A 23 -1.65 9.42 -13.95
CA THR A 23 -2.63 10.44 -13.60
C THR A 23 -3.19 11.10 -14.85
N LEU A 24 -4.25 11.90 -14.70
CA LEU A 24 -4.89 12.61 -15.81
C LEU A 24 -4.00 13.67 -16.48
N LEU A 25 -2.90 14.10 -15.82
CA LEU A 25 -2.04 15.18 -16.28
C LEU A 25 -0.63 14.68 -16.67
N ASP A 26 -0.56 13.51 -17.31
CA ASP A 26 0.66 12.82 -17.77
C ASP A 26 1.73 12.55 -16.69
N ALA A 27 1.46 12.86 -15.43
CA ALA A 27 2.29 12.52 -14.28
C ALA A 27 1.98 11.11 -13.76
N TRP A 28 2.85 10.58 -12.90
CA TRP A 28 2.67 9.29 -12.25
C TRP A 28 2.38 9.47 -10.77
N ALA A 29 1.76 8.47 -10.15
CA ALA A 29 1.55 8.48 -8.71
C ALA A 29 1.61 7.08 -8.10
N VAL A 30 1.98 7.04 -6.82
CA VAL A 30 1.78 5.87 -5.98
C VAL A 30 0.48 6.05 -5.18
N VAL A 31 -0.47 5.15 -5.40
CA VAL A 31 -1.72 5.07 -4.64
C VAL A 31 -1.56 4.04 -3.53
N CYS A 32 -1.80 4.47 -2.29
CA CYS A 32 -1.77 3.63 -1.12
C CYS A 32 -3.16 3.61 -0.46
N GLY A 33 -3.63 2.43 -0.09
CA GLY A 33 -4.83 2.25 0.73
C GLY A 33 -4.50 1.43 1.97
N TRP A 34 -5.16 1.70 3.09
CA TRP A 34 -5.05 0.86 4.28
C TRP A 34 -6.31 0.92 5.12
N GLY A 35 -6.56 -0.16 5.85
CA GLY A 35 -7.74 -0.25 6.67
C GLY A 35 -7.72 -1.43 7.62
N SER A 36 -8.87 -1.62 8.27
CA SER A 36 -9.14 -2.75 9.14
C SER A 36 -9.64 -3.94 8.33
N LEU A 37 -9.26 -5.15 8.72
CA LEU A 37 -9.90 -6.39 8.22
C LEU A 37 -11.18 -6.75 8.97
N ARG A 38 -11.47 -6.07 10.09
CA ARG A 38 -12.61 -6.35 10.98
C ARG A 38 -13.67 -5.25 10.99
N SER A 39 -13.44 -4.14 10.31
CA SER A 39 -14.39 -3.03 10.21
C SER A 39 -14.28 -2.35 8.86
N GLY A 40 -15.26 -1.53 8.51
CA GLY A 40 -15.24 -0.71 7.28
C GLY A 40 -14.27 0.48 7.32
N TYR A 41 -13.40 0.58 8.33
CA TYR A 41 -12.43 1.68 8.40
C TYR A 41 -11.37 1.54 7.32
N GLU A 42 -11.22 2.58 6.52
CA GLU A 42 -10.18 2.70 5.52
C GLU A 42 -9.71 4.14 5.30
N ARG A 43 -8.52 4.28 4.73
CA ARG A 43 -7.94 5.53 4.26
C ARG A 43 -7.15 5.30 2.99
N TRP A 44 -7.12 6.34 2.17
CA TRP A 44 -6.38 6.36 0.92
C TRP A 44 -5.42 7.55 0.90
N ARG A 45 -4.30 7.39 0.20
CA ARG A 45 -3.31 8.43 -0.04
C ARG A 45 -2.75 8.28 -1.44
N CYS A 46 -2.74 9.38 -2.17
CA CYS A 46 -2.01 9.52 -3.43
C CYS A 46 -0.68 10.23 -3.17
N ILE A 47 0.40 9.77 -3.81
CA ILE A 47 1.73 10.38 -3.73
C ILE A 47 2.18 10.68 -5.16
N PRO A 48 2.22 11.94 -5.60
CA PRO A 48 2.71 12.32 -6.92
C PRO A 48 4.17 11.90 -7.13
N CYS A 49 4.50 11.54 -8.35
CA CYS A 49 5.81 11.12 -8.82
C CYS A 49 6.09 11.74 -10.20
N GLU A 50 7.35 12.04 -10.45
CA GLU A 50 7.78 12.68 -11.69
C GLU A 50 7.58 11.76 -12.91
N ASP A 51 7.89 10.47 -12.76
CA ASP A 51 7.77 9.49 -13.82
C ASP A 51 7.39 8.10 -13.28
N GLU A 52 7.16 7.16 -14.20
CA GLU A 52 6.81 5.78 -13.87
C GLU A 52 7.89 5.07 -13.04
N THR A 53 9.16 5.30 -13.38
CA THR A 53 10.31 4.63 -12.76
C THR A 53 10.41 5.05 -11.29
N HIS A 54 10.28 6.33 -11.00
CA HIS A 54 10.20 6.88 -9.66
C HIS A 54 9.00 6.26 -8.91
N ALA A 55 7.81 6.22 -9.51
CA ALA A 55 6.63 5.64 -8.88
C ALA A 55 6.81 4.16 -8.53
N ARG A 56 7.36 3.35 -9.46
CA ARG A 56 7.67 1.92 -9.23
C ARG A 56 8.67 1.74 -8.08
N ARG A 57 9.79 2.47 -8.10
CA ARG A 57 10.80 2.44 -7.01
C ARG A 57 10.20 2.83 -5.66
N LEU A 58 9.35 3.85 -5.64
CA LEU A 58 8.68 4.30 -4.42
C LEU A 58 7.70 3.25 -3.90
N ALA A 59 6.88 2.67 -4.77
CA ALA A 59 5.93 1.61 -4.42
C ALA A 59 6.63 0.40 -3.82
N GLU A 60 7.73 -0.06 -4.42
CA GLU A 60 8.55 -1.15 -3.90
C GLU A 60 9.14 -0.81 -2.52
N ARG A 61 9.70 0.39 -2.36
CA ARG A 61 10.26 0.83 -1.08
C ARG A 61 9.20 0.84 0.03
N ILE A 62 7.98 1.29 -0.28
CA ILE A 62 6.85 1.26 0.65
C ILE A 62 6.49 -0.19 1.00
N ALA A 63 6.34 -1.06 0.01
CA ALA A 63 6.03 -2.48 0.22
C ALA A 63 7.07 -3.17 1.10
N ARG A 64 8.37 -3.04 0.78
CA ARG A 64 9.47 -3.60 1.57
C ARG A 64 9.46 -3.09 3.01
N ARG A 65 9.15 -1.81 3.24
CA ARG A 65 9.00 -1.24 4.59
C ARG A 65 7.82 -1.86 5.34
N LYS A 66 6.69 -2.13 4.67
CA LYS A 66 5.53 -2.79 5.29
C LYS A 66 5.83 -4.25 5.61
N ILE A 67 6.50 -4.98 4.72
CA ILE A 67 6.91 -6.37 4.94
C ILE A 67 7.80 -6.48 6.19
N ARG A 68 8.79 -5.58 6.33
CA ARG A 68 9.63 -5.48 7.55
C ARG A 68 8.84 -5.21 8.83
N ARG A 69 7.64 -4.63 8.72
CA ARG A 69 6.71 -4.38 9.85
C ARG A 69 5.74 -5.53 10.10
N GLY A 70 5.98 -6.71 9.52
CA GLY A 70 5.16 -7.91 9.70
C GLY A 70 3.98 -8.03 8.74
N TYR A 71 3.88 -7.17 7.71
CA TYR A 71 2.94 -7.43 6.63
C TYR A 71 3.44 -8.60 5.76
N ARG A 72 2.50 -9.32 5.15
CA ARG A 72 2.75 -10.41 4.21
C ARG A 72 1.94 -10.19 2.95
N PHE A 73 2.39 -10.74 1.83
CA PHE A 73 1.60 -10.75 0.60
C PHE A 73 0.30 -11.50 0.84
N SER A 74 -0.81 -10.91 0.42
CA SER A 74 -2.07 -11.62 0.29
C SER A 74 -2.11 -12.17 -1.13
N ALA A 75 -2.27 -13.49 -1.27
CA ALA A 75 -2.79 -14.02 -2.51
C ALA A 75 -4.16 -13.39 -2.76
N ARG A 76 -4.46 -13.12 -4.02
CA ARG A 76 -5.71 -12.51 -4.45
C ARG A 76 -6.83 -13.53 -4.35
#